data_AF-A0AAJ2LQS5-F1
#
_entry.id   AF-A0AAJ2LQS5-F1
#
_cell.length_a   1.000
_cell.length_b   1.000
_cell.length_c   1.000
_cell.angle_alpha   90.00
_cell.angle_beta   90.00
_cell.angle_gamma   90.00
#
_symmetry.space_group_name_H-M   'P 1'
#
loop_
_entity.id
_entity.type
_entity.pdbx_description
1 polymer ?
#
loop_
_entity_poly.entity_id
_entity_poly.type
_entity_poly.pdbx_seq_one_letter_code
_entity_poly.pdbx_strand_id
1 'polypeptide(L)'
;MPHKDPDAAKAWRREWWKNSPAMREKQNARSREMKAKINGMLREHKLSMGCADCGFVGHHAALEFHHVGEDKELNLSFAKSISQAKREMQKCEVLCSNCHRIRHWNERPCKPDIFEATYEPA
;
A
#
# COMPACT_ATOMS: atom_id res chain seq x y z
N MET A 1 -31.28 32.20 5.44
CA MET A 1 -30.56 31.43 4.40
C MET A 1 -29.16 32.03 4.24
N PRO A 2 -28.08 31.26 4.13
CA PRO A 2 -26.73 31.72 4.50
C PRO A 2 -26.09 32.79 3.61
N HIS A 3 -26.77 33.25 2.55
CA HIS A 3 -26.24 34.28 1.65
C HIS A 3 -27.39 35.20 1.20
N LYS A 4 -27.25 36.52 1.45
CA LYS A 4 -28.17 37.57 0.96
C LYS A 4 -27.88 37.94 -0.51
N ASP A 5 -26.64 37.75 -0.95
CA ASP A 5 -26.19 38.00 -2.32
C ASP A 5 -26.41 36.75 -3.22
N PRO A 6 -27.16 36.86 -4.34
CA PRO A 6 -27.40 35.77 -5.27
C PRO A 6 -26.13 35.12 -5.84
N ASP A 7 -25.08 35.89 -6.08
CA ASP A 7 -23.84 35.39 -6.68
C ASP A 7 -23.02 34.59 -5.66
N ALA A 8 -22.93 35.08 -4.42
CA ALA A 8 -22.36 34.33 -3.30
C ALA A 8 -23.11 32.99 -3.07
N ALA A 9 -24.45 32.99 -3.17
CA ALA A 9 -25.25 31.76 -3.05
C ALA A 9 -25.01 30.75 -4.18
N LYS A 10 -24.68 31.24 -5.39
CA LYS A 10 -24.35 30.41 -6.56
C LYS A 10 -22.96 29.80 -6.42
N ALA A 11 -21.97 30.60 -6.02
CA ALA A 11 -20.62 30.14 -5.74
C ALA A 11 -20.59 29.10 -4.62
N TRP A 12 -21.28 29.37 -3.50
CA TRP A 12 -21.39 28.43 -2.38
C TRP A 12 -22.03 27.10 -2.80
N ARG A 13 -23.13 27.12 -3.56
CA ARG A 13 -23.76 25.88 -4.07
C ARG A 13 -22.82 25.07 -4.96
N ARG A 14 -22.02 25.75 -5.81
CA ARG A 14 -21.03 25.09 -6.67
C ARG A 14 -19.93 24.41 -5.84
N GLU A 15 -19.43 25.08 -4.80
CA GLU A 15 -18.42 24.54 -3.89
C GLU A 15 -18.97 23.40 -3.02
N TRP A 16 -20.18 23.57 -2.49
CA TRP A 16 -20.87 22.58 -1.68
C TRP A 16 -21.18 21.33 -2.48
N TRP A 17 -21.65 21.46 -3.73
CA TRP A 17 -21.92 20.31 -4.59
C TRP A 17 -20.66 19.47 -4.85
N LYS A 18 -19.50 20.10 -5.09
CA LYS A 18 -18.21 19.40 -5.24
C LYS A 18 -17.86 18.56 -4.00
N ASN A 19 -18.21 19.05 -2.81
CA ASN A 19 -17.96 18.40 -1.52
C ASN A 19 -19.17 17.65 -0.97
N SER A 20 -20.24 17.51 -1.75
CA SER A 20 -21.48 16.90 -1.31
C SER A 20 -21.27 15.42 -0.97
N PRO A 21 -22.07 14.86 -0.06
CA PRO A 21 -22.03 13.44 0.26
C PRO A 21 -22.14 12.54 -1.00
N ALA A 22 -22.99 12.92 -1.97
CA ALA A 22 -23.15 12.19 -3.22
C ALA A 22 -21.89 12.19 -4.10
N MET A 23 -21.22 13.34 -4.23
CA MET A 23 -19.97 13.43 -5.00
C MET A 23 -18.81 12.71 -4.30
N ARG A 24 -18.74 12.80 -2.97
CA ARG A 24 -17.78 12.03 -2.15
C ARG A 24 -18.00 10.53 -2.31
N GLU A 25 -19.25 10.06 -2.27
CA GLU A 25 -19.53 8.63 -2.47
C GLU A 25 -19.16 8.18 -3.88
N LYS A 26 -19.44 8.99 -4.91
CA LYS A 26 -19.00 8.69 -6.29
C LYS A 26 -17.47 8.59 -6.40
N GLN A 27 -16.74 9.50 -5.74
CA GLN A 27 -15.28 9.46 -5.71
C GLN A 27 -14.75 8.24 -4.94
N ASN A 28 -15.35 7.93 -3.79
CA ASN A 28 -15.01 6.76 -2.97
C ASN A 28 -15.27 5.46 -3.73
N ALA A 29 -16.40 5.34 -4.41
CA ALA A 29 -16.74 4.19 -5.24
C ALA A 29 -15.69 3.96 -6.33
N ARG A 30 -15.31 5.02 -7.05
CA ARG A 30 -14.23 4.96 -8.06
C ARG A 30 -12.89 4.55 -7.43
N SER A 31 -12.57 5.06 -6.25
CA SER A 31 -11.34 4.71 -5.54
C SER A 31 -11.34 3.24 -5.09
N ARG A 32 -12.47 2.73 -4.58
CA ARG A 32 -12.65 1.31 -4.22
C ARG A 32 -12.47 0.41 -5.43
N GLU A 33 -13.08 0.75 -6.56
CA GLU A 33 -12.96 0.01 -7.81
C GLU A 33 -11.49 -0.05 -8.30
N MET A 34 -10.80 1.09 -8.31
CA MET A 34 -9.39 1.14 -8.69
C MET A 34 -8.52 0.32 -7.73
N LYS A 35 -8.78 0.41 -6.42
CA LYS A 35 -8.06 -0.37 -5.41
C LYS A 35 -8.29 -1.88 -5.57
N ALA A 36 -9.52 -2.30 -5.91
CA ALA A 36 -9.83 -3.69 -6.21
C ALA A 36 -9.04 -4.18 -7.44
N LYS A 37 -8.98 -3.39 -8.52
CA LYS A 37 -8.20 -3.69 -9.73
C LYS A 37 -6.70 -3.85 -9.42
N ILE A 38 -6.12 -2.91 -8.68
CA ILE A 38 -4.71 -2.98 -8.27
C ILE A 38 -4.47 -4.21 -7.41
N ASN A 39 -5.31 -4.47 -6.41
CA ASN A 39 -5.18 -5.63 -5.54
C ASN A 39 -5.28 -6.96 -6.32
N GLY A 40 -6.16 -7.05 -7.33
CA GLY A 40 -6.24 -8.21 -8.21
C GLY A 40 -4.93 -8.46 -8.94
N MET A 41 -4.40 -7.44 -9.61
CA MET A 41 -3.11 -7.50 -10.31
C MET A 41 -1.95 -7.91 -9.37
N LEU A 42 -1.90 -7.35 -8.16
CA LEU A 42 -0.87 -7.70 -7.17
C LEU A 42 -0.98 -9.17 -6.71
N ARG A 43 -2.20 -9.70 -6.56
CA ARG A 43 -2.43 -11.09 -6.18
C ARG A 43 -1.97 -12.05 -7.27
N GLU A 44 -2.35 -11.78 -8.50
CA GLU A 44 -1.94 -12.57 -9.67
C GLU A 44 -0.42 -12.60 -9.81
N HIS A 45 0.23 -11.44 -9.67
CA HIS A 45 1.67 -11.37 -9.76
C HIS A 45 2.38 -12.13 -8.63
N LYS A 46 1.90 -12.04 -7.39
CA LYS A 46 2.45 -12.83 -6.27
C LYS A 46 2.39 -14.33 -6.57
N LEU A 47 1.25 -14.82 -7.03
CA LEU A 47 1.07 -16.24 -7.37
C LEU A 47 1.88 -16.66 -8.60
N SER A 48 2.05 -15.77 -9.58
CA SER A 48 2.85 -16.06 -10.77
C SER A 48 4.35 -16.17 -10.45
N MET A 49 4.85 -15.38 -9.50
CA MET A 49 6.28 -15.35 -9.16
C MET A 49 6.64 -16.41 -8.11
N GLY A 50 5.79 -16.59 -7.09
CA GLY A 50 6.14 -17.43 -5.94
C GLY A 50 7.21 -16.81 -5.05
N CYS A 51 7.53 -17.47 -3.94
CA CYS A 51 8.63 -17.05 -3.08
C CYS A 51 9.97 -17.28 -3.80
N ALA A 52 10.80 -16.24 -3.96
CA ALA A 52 12.12 -16.34 -4.57
C ALA A 52 13.09 -17.24 -3.77
N ASP A 53 12.97 -17.28 -2.44
CA ASP A 53 13.88 -18.07 -1.60
C ASP A 53 13.50 -19.57 -1.50
N CYS A 54 12.23 -19.89 -1.27
CA CYS A 54 11.79 -21.27 -1.01
C CYS A 54 10.81 -21.84 -2.06
N GLY A 55 10.44 -21.06 -3.07
CA GLY A 55 9.54 -21.51 -4.14
C GLY A 55 8.07 -21.65 -3.75
N PHE A 56 7.64 -21.24 -2.55
CA PHE A 56 6.24 -21.37 -2.13
C PHE A 56 5.26 -20.61 -3.05
N VAL A 57 4.23 -21.32 -3.55
CA VAL A 57 3.13 -20.78 -4.38
C VAL A 57 1.77 -21.31 -3.93
N GLY A 58 1.47 -21.23 -2.63
CA GLY A 58 0.18 -21.72 -2.11
C GLY A 58 -0.94 -20.68 -2.15
N HIS A 59 -0.70 -19.51 -1.55
CA HIS A 59 -1.72 -18.47 -1.44
C HIS A 59 -1.08 -17.08 -1.39
N HIS A 60 -1.62 -16.12 -2.14
CA HIS A 60 -1.06 -14.77 -2.26
C HIS A 60 -0.97 -14.02 -0.93
N ALA A 61 -1.76 -14.42 0.08
CA ALA A 61 -1.77 -13.77 1.40
C ALA A 61 -0.56 -14.14 2.25
N ALA A 62 0.07 -15.30 1.97
CA ALA A 62 1.31 -15.71 2.59
C ALA A 62 2.55 -15.21 1.82
N LEU A 63 2.35 -14.45 0.73
CA LEU A 63 3.38 -13.85 -0.09
C LEU A 63 3.41 -12.34 0.13
N GLU A 64 4.60 -11.78 0.22
CA GLU A 64 4.90 -10.38 0.49
C GLU A 64 5.88 -9.85 -0.56
N PHE A 65 5.80 -8.55 -0.84
CA PHE A 65 6.75 -7.88 -1.71
C PHE A 65 7.92 -7.41 -0.87
N HIS A 66 9.10 -7.90 -1.17
CA HIS A 66 10.36 -7.48 -0.57
C HIS A 66 11.08 -6.54 -1.53
N HIS A 67 11.54 -5.41 -1.03
CA HIS A 67 12.26 -4.41 -1.82
C HIS A 67 13.72 -4.80 -1.95
N VAL A 68 14.22 -4.95 -3.17
CA VAL A 68 15.63 -5.28 -3.43
C VAL A 68 16.40 -3.96 -3.55
N GLY A 69 16.82 -3.41 -2.42
CA GLY A 69 17.58 -2.15 -2.32
C GLY A 69 16.86 -1.03 -1.55
N GLU A 70 17.52 0.14 -1.48
CA GLU A 70 17.03 1.29 -0.69
C GLU A 70 16.11 2.25 -1.46
N ASP A 71 15.98 2.07 -2.79
CA ASP A 71 15.19 2.94 -3.68
C ASP A 71 13.68 2.62 -3.66
N LYS A 72 13.12 2.60 -2.45
CA LYS A 72 11.69 2.43 -2.21
C LYS A 72 10.98 3.77 -2.33
N GLU A 73 10.23 3.95 -3.40
CA GLU A 73 9.37 5.14 -3.56
C GLU A 73 8.05 4.96 -2.82
N LEU A 74 7.54 3.71 -2.71
CA LEU A 74 6.20 3.46 -2.20
C LEU A 74 6.02 2.05 -1.62
N ASN A 75 5.22 1.91 -0.57
CA ASN A 75 4.63 0.61 -0.27
C ASN A 75 3.54 0.29 -1.31
N LEU A 76 3.63 -0.87 -1.98
CA LEU A 76 2.66 -1.33 -2.99
C LEU A 76 1.19 -1.31 -2.51
N SER A 77 0.96 -1.43 -1.20
CA SER A 77 -0.37 -1.31 -0.58
C SER A 77 -1.01 0.09 -0.70
N PHE A 78 -0.19 1.12 -0.94
CA PHE A 78 -0.60 2.51 -1.11
C PHE A 78 -0.68 2.96 -2.58
N ALA A 79 -0.46 2.05 -3.54
CA ALA A 79 -0.51 2.40 -4.95
C ALA A 79 -1.89 2.94 -5.34
N LYS A 80 -1.92 4.10 -6.01
CA LYS A 80 -3.15 4.77 -6.45
C LYS A 80 -3.48 4.53 -7.92
N SER A 81 -2.54 4.00 -8.68
CA SER A 81 -2.70 3.66 -10.09
C SER A 81 -1.98 2.37 -10.44
N ILE A 82 -2.44 1.74 -11.52
CA ILE A 82 -1.81 0.53 -12.08
C ILE A 82 -0.37 0.82 -12.50
N SER A 83 -0.10 1.98 -13.10
CA SER A 83 1.25 2.34 -13.55
C SER A 83 2.21 2.51 -12.38
N GLN A 84 1.76 3.09 -11.27
CA GLN A 84 2.56 3.22 -10.06
C GLN A 84 2.88 1.85 -9.45
N ALA A 85 1.86 0.98 -9.33
CA ALA A 85 2.06 -0.38 -8.85
C ALA A 85 3.07 -1.15 -9.72
N LYS A 86 2.95 -1.09 -11.05
CA LYS A 86 3.87 -1.78 -11.98
C LYS A 86 5.32 -1.32 -11.85
N ARG A 87 5.56 0.00 -11.72
CA ARG A 87 6.93 0.52 -11.53
C ARG A 87 7.55 0.01 -10.24
N GLU A 88 6.80 0.06 -9.15
CA GLU A 88 7.29 -0.39 -7.85
C GLU A 88 7.51 -1.91 -7.82
N MET A 89 6.64 -2.69 -8.49
CA MET A 89 6.81 -4.15 -8.61
C MET A 89 8.13 -4.54 -9.28
N GLN A 90 8.66 -3.75 -10.21
CA GLN A 90 9.94 -4.04 -10.86
C GLN A 90 11.14 -3.91 -9.90
N LYS A 91 10.97 -3.17 -8.80
CA LYS A 91 11.97 -3.02 -7.74
C LYS A 91 11.80 -4.04 -6.60
N CYS A 92 10.79 -4.90 -6.69
CA CYS A 92 10.46 -5.86 -5.65
C CYS A 92 10.64 -7.30 -6.13
N GLU A 93 11.02 -8.15 -5.20
CA GLU A 93 10.86 -9.60 -5.33
C GLU A 93 9.68 -10.08 -4.48
N VAL A 94 9.21 -11.30 -4.74
CA VAL A 94 8.13 -11.91 -3.97
C VAL A 94 8.74 -12.93 -3.01
N LEU A 95 8.44 -12.81 -1.72
CA LEU A 95 8.87 -13.74 -0.68
C LEU A 95 7.69 -14.23 0.14
N CYS A 96 7.76 -15.45 0.68
CA CYS A 96 6.79 -15.84 1.70
C CYS A 96 7.06 -15.10 3.02
N SER A 97 6.04 -14.91 3.85
CA SER A 97 6.18 -14.16 5.10
C SER A 97 7.29 -14.68 6.02
N ASN A 98 7.63 -15.98 5.97
CA ASN A 98 8.72 -16.55 6.75
C ASN A 98 10.09 -16.15 6.19
N CYS A 99 10.33 -16.39 4.89
CA CYS A 99 11.58 -16.00 4.21
C CYS A 99 11.79 -14.49 4.28
N HIS A 100 10.72 -13.70 4.13
CA HIS A 100 10.77 -12.24 4.22
C HIS A 100 11.27 -11.77 5.59
N ARG A 101 10.75 -12.34 6.69
CA ARG A 101 11.19 -12.02 8.05
C ARG A 101 12.64 -12.42 8.31
N ILE A 102 13.05 -13.60 7.81
CA ILE A 102 14.44 -14.07 7.92
C ILE A 102 15.39 -13.12 7.18
N ARG A 103 15.04 -12.72 5.95
CA ARG A 103 15.85 -11.76 5.17
C ARG A 103 15.98 -10.43 5.89
N HIS A 104 14.89 -9.86 6.39
CA HIS A 104 14.94 -8.63 7.19
C HIS A 104 15.77 -8.76 8.47
N TRP A 105 15.67 -9.87 9.18
CA TRP A 105 16.49 -10.12 10.36
C TRP A 105 17.99 -10.14 10.01
N ASN A 106 18.36 -10.80 8.90
CA ASN A 106 19.75 -10.89 8.46
C ASN A 106 20.29 -9.54 7.95
N GLU A 107 19.46 -8.73 7.29
CA GLU A 107 19.83 -7.38 6.82
C GLU A 107 19.95 -6.35 7.95
N ARG A 108 19.13 -6.50 8.99
CA ARG A 108 19.01 -5.56 10.11
C ARG A 108 18.97 -6.34 11.43
N PRO A 109 20.09 -6.95 11.85
CA PRO A 109 20.13 -7.69 13.10
C PRO A 109 19.79 -6.76 14.26
N CYS A 110 19.18 -7.31 15.32
CA CYS A 110 18.95 -6.52 16.53
C CYS A 110 20.28 -5.96 17.01
N LYS A 111 20.32 -4.65 17.24
CA LYS A 111 21.48 -3.95 17.78
C LYS A 111 21.74 -4.48 19.19
N PRO A 112 22.80 -5.29 19.42
CA PRO A 112 23.01 -5.96 20.71
C PRO A 112 23.17 -4.93 21.84
N ASP A 113 23.81 -3.81 21.52
CA ASP A 113 23.99 -2.64 22.38
C ASP A 113 22.67 -2.04 22.88
N ILE A 114 21.65 -1.96 22.02
CA ILE A 114 20.32 -1.48 22.41
C ILE A 114 19.60 -2.53 23.27
N PHE A 115 19.71 -3.81 22.90
CA PHE A 115 19.07 -4.88 23.66
C PHE A 115 19.63 -4.95 25.08
N GLU A 116 20.95 -4.93 25.24
CA GLU A 116 21.62 -4.90 26.55
C GLU A 116 21.28 -3.65 27.36
N ALA A 117 21.14 -2.48 26.72
CA ALA A 117 20.80 -1.22 27.39
C ALA A 117 19.32 -1.13 27.84
N THR A 118 18.43 -1.95 27.28
CA THR A 118 16.97 -1.87 27.53
C THR A 118 16.38 -3.10 28.20
N TYR A 119 17.14 -4.19 28.30
CA TYR A 119 16.69 -5.41 28.94
C TYR A 119 16.93 -5.34 30.46
N GLU A 120 15.85 -5.23 31.23
CA GLU A 120 15.89 -5.45 32.68
C GLU A 120 15.59 -6.93 32.97
N PRO A 121 16.57 -7.74 33.41
CA PRO A 121 16.31 -9.12 33.81
C PRO A 121 15.36 -9.17 35.02
N ALA A 122 14.37 -10.06 34.95
CA ALA A 122 13.40 -10.30 36.01
C ALA A 122 14.00 -10.99 37.25
#